data_AF-A0A7V7S2A7-F1
#
_entry.id   AF-A0A7V7S2A7-F1
#
_cell.length_a   1.000
_cell.length_b   1.000
_cell.length_c   1.000
_cell.angle_alpha   90.00
_cell.angle_beta   90.00
_cell.angle_gamma   90.00
#
_symmetry.space_group_name_H-M   'P 1'
#
loop_
_entity.id
_entity.type
_entity.pdbx_description
1 polymer ?
#
loop_
_entity_poly.entity_id
_entity_poly.type
_entity_poly.pdbx_seq_one_letter_code
_entity_poly.pdbx_strand_id
1 'polypeptide(L)'
;GEYIGHTAQKTRDLIKKAMGGILFIDEAYSLARGGEKDFGKEAIDTLVKHMEDKQHGFVLILAGYSREMNHFLSLNPGLQSRFPFIIEFADYSVNQLLEIGKRMYEEREYQLSKEAEWKFRDHLHAVKYSSQITSFSNGRYVRNIVEKSIRTQAMRLLQEDTYDKHDLIGISSIDLMLEEETHST
;
A
#
# COMPACT_ATOMS: atom_id res chain seq x y z
N GLY A 1 -19.35 -1.20 -16.51
CA GLY A 1 -20.40 -0.26 -16.96
C GLY A 1 -21.42 -1.02 -17.78
N GLU A 2 -22.69 -0.64 -17.75
CA GLU A 2 -23.75 -1.40 -18.43
C GLU A 2 -23.94 -1.01 -19.92
N TYR A 3 -23.50 0.18 -20.36
CA TYR A 3 -23.60 0.62 -21.77
C TYR A 3 -22.47 1.61 -22.16
N ILE A 4 -22.14 1.69 -23.46
CA ILE A 4 -21.18 2.63 -24.07
C ILE A 4 -21.64 4.08 -23.80
N GLY A 5 -20.75 5.00 -23.40
CA GLY A 5 -21.06 6.41 -23.12
C GLY A 5 -21.31 6.73 -21.64
N HIS A 6 -21.69 5.73 -20.84
CA HIS A 6 -21.96 5.93 -19.40
C HIS A 6 -20.68 6.09 -18.59
N THR A 7 -19.56 5.51 -19.06
CA THR A 7 -18.27 5.63 -18.39
C THR A 7 -17.71 7.04 -18.50
N ALA A 8 -17.80 7.66 -19.68
CA ALA A 8 -17.43 9.06 -19.84
C ALA A 8 -18.26 9.97 -18.91
N GLN A 9 -19.59 9.76 -18.83
CA GLN A 9 -20.43 10.57 -17.93
C GLN A 9 -20.01 10.43 -16.46
N LYS A 10 -19.84 9.20 -15.97
CA LYS A 10 -19.39 8.96 -14.59
C LYS A 10 -18.03 9.59 -14.32
N THR A 11 -17.11 9.50 -15.28
CA THR A 11 -15.77 10.10 -15.17
C THR A 11 -15.87 11.62 -15.08
N ARG A 12 -16.70 12.25 -15.92
CA ARG A 12 -16.98 13.71 -15.86
C ARG A 12 -17.57 14.14 -14.52
N ASP A 13 -18.49 13.36 -13.98
CA ASP A 13 -19.12 13.68 -12.69
C ASP A 13 -18.09 13.64 -11.55
N LEU A 14 -17.15 12.69 -11.57
CA LEU A 14 -16.04 12.63 -10.62
C LEU A 14 -15.08 13.82 -10.76
N ILE A 15 -14.72 14.18 -11.99
CA ILE A 15 -13.88 15.35 -12.26
C ILE A 15 -14.56 16.62 -11.75
N LYS A 16 -15.86 16.79 -12.02
CA LYS A 16 -16.63 17.95 -11.56
C LYS A 16 -16.61 18.08 -10.03
N LYS A 17 -16.67 16.95 -9.31
CA LYS A 17 -16.57 16.93 -7.84
C LYS A 17 -15.18 17.30 -7.33
N ALA A 18 -14.13 17.04 -8.12
CA ALA A 18 -12.74 17.33 -7.76
C ALA A 18 -12.28 18.75 -8.14
N MET A 19 -13.11 19.54 -8.81
CA MET A 19 -12.79 20.93 -9.19
C MET A 19 -12.44 21.77 -7.95
N GLY A 20 -11.33 22.50 -8.03
CA GLY A 20 -10.76 23.27 -6.92
C GLY A 20 -9.96 22.42 -5.93
N GLY A 21 -9.82 21.11 -6.15
CA GLY A 21 -9.12 20.19 -5.28
C GLY A 21 -8.33 19.12 -6.03
N ILE A 22 -8.32 17.91 -5.47
CA ILE A 22 -7.52 16.77 -5.94
C ILE A 22 -8.45 15.63 -6.33
N LEU A 23 -8.23 15.06 -7.52
CA LEU A 23 -8.74 13.76 -7.93
C LEU A 23 -7.61 12.74 -7.76
N PHE A 24 -7.74 11.86 -6.77
CA PHE A 24 -6.79 10.77 -6.52
C PHE A 24 -7.36 9.45 -7.04
N ILE A 25 -6.61 8.74 -7.88
CA ILE A 25 -6.98 7.44 -8.43
C ILE A 25 -5.90 6.43 -8.03
N ASP A 26 -6.25 5.54 -7.10
CA ASP A 26 -5.40 4.41 -6.72
C ASP A 26 -5.51 3.28 -7.75
N GLU A 27 -4.42 2.51 -7.88
CA GLU A 27 -4.26 1.44 -8.86
C GLU A 27 -4.75 1.82 -10.27
N ALA A 28 -4.33 3.00 -10.75
CA ALA A 28 -4.86 3.61 -11.98
C ALA A 28 -4.68 2.73 -13.24
N TYR A 29 -3.65 1.88 -13.25
CA TYR A 29 -3.43 0.88 -14.30
C TYR A 29 -4.60 -0.09 -14.49
N SER A 30 -5.48 -0.26 -13.48
CA SER A 30 -6.68 -1.08 -13.59
C SER A 30 -7.64 -0.55 -14.68
N LEU A 31 -7.63 0.76 -14.95
CA LEU A 31 -8.39 1.37 -16.03
C LEU A 31 -7.95 0.87 -17.41
N ALA A 32 -6.69 0.44 -17.56
CA ALA A 32 -6.18 -0.10 -18.82
C ALA A 32 -6.43 -1.61 -18.99
N ARG A 33 -6.87 -2.33 -17.95
CA ARG A 33 -7.04 -3.80 -17.98
C ARG A 33 -8.38 -4.27 -18.56
N GLY A 34 -9.21 -3.37 -19.09
CA GLY A 34 -10.51 -3.74 -19.68
C GLY A 34 -10.35 -4.64 -20.91
N GLY A 35 -11.10 -5.76 -20.95
CA GLY A 35 -11.17 -6.67 -22.11
C GLY A 35 -11.85 -6.06 -23.34
N GLU A 36 -12.54 -6.85 -24.17
CA GLU A 36 -13.16 -6.43 -25.45
C GLU A 36 -14.11 -5.20 -25.41
N LYS A 37 -14.43 -4.67 -24.23
CA LYS A 37 -15.21 -3.44 -24.07
C LYS A 37 -14.33 -2.28 -23.59
N ASP A 38 -14.17 -1.28 -24.45
CA ASP A 38 -13.33 -0.07 -24.33
C ASP A 38 -13.68 0.92 -23.18
N PHE A 39 -14.40 0.50 -22.14
CA PHE A 39 -14.82 1.40 -21.06
C PHE A 39 -13.65 2.07 -20.33
N GLY A 40 -12.57 1.32 -20.14
CA GLY A 40 -11.35 1.83 -19.51
C GLY A 40 -10.67 2.92 -20.32
N LYS A 41 -10.57 2.69 -21.63
CA LYS A 41 -10.07 3.67 -22.60
C LYS A 41 -10.94 4.92 -22.63
N GLU A 42 -12.27 4.76 -22.62
CA GLU A 42 -13.22 5.87 -22.55
C GLU A 42 -13.02 6.74 -21.30
N ALA A 43 -12.76 6.13 -20.14
CA ALA A 43 -12.44 6.87 -18.92
C ALA A 43 -11.12 7.64 -19.04
N ILE A 44 -10.07 7.00 -19.55
CA ILE A 44 -8.75 7.60 -19.77
C ILE A 44 -8.83 8.80 -20.71
N ASP A 45 -9.48 8.64 -21.86
CA ASP A 45 -9.63 9.70 -22.86
C ASP A 45 -10.42 10.89 -22.29
N THR A 46 -11.44 10.60 -21.47
CA THR A 46 -12.21 11.63 -20.75
C THR A 46 -11.35 12.38 -19.73
N LEU A 47 -10.49 11.67 -18.98
CA LEU A 47 -9.55 12.29 -18.04
C LEU A 47 -8.56 13.20 -18.77
N VAL A 48 -7.90 12.68 -19.81
CA VAL A 48 -6.90 13.43 -20.60
C VAL A 48 -7.52 14.68 -21.21
N LYS A 49 -8.70 14.58 -21.82
CA LYS A 49 -9.41 15.73 -22.39
C LYS A 49 -9.68 16.80 -21.34
N HIS A 50 -10.13 16.43 -20.15
CA HIS A 50 -10.42 17.40 -19.10
C HIS A 50 -9.17 17.99 -18.45
N MET A 51 -8.04 17.27 -18.41
CA MET A 51 -6.76 17.84 -18.02
C MET A 51 -6.31 18.95 -18.97
N GLU A 52 -6.59 18.81 -20.27
CA GLU A 52 -6.32 19.84 -21.28
C GLU A 52 -7.31 21.01 -21.20
N ASP A 53 -8.62 20.73 -21.23
CA ASP A 53 -9.69 21.74 -21.28
C ASP A 53 -9.80 22.57 -19.99
N LYS A 54 -9.41 21.99 -18.84
CA LYS A 54 -9.56 22.58 -17.51
C LYS A 54 -8.21 22.73 -16.82
N GLN A 55 -7.21 23.21 -17.57
CA GLN A 55 -5.89 23.52 -17.02
C GLN A 55 -6.04 24.42 -15.78
N HIS A 56 -5.43 24.03 -14.66
CA HIS A 56 -5.53 24.67 -13.33
C HIS A 56 -6.88 24.51 -12.59
N GLY A 57 -7.81 23.72 -13.11
CA GLY A 57 -9.12 23.48 -12.49
C GLY A 57 -9.10 22.46 -11.36
N PHE A 58 -8.18 21.50 -11.38
CA PHE A 58 -7.98 20.46 -10.36
C PHE A 58 -6.59 19.83 -10.54
N VAL A 59 -6.16 19.04 -9.55
CA VAL A 59 -4.95 18.21 -9.63
C VAL A 59 -5.35 16.74 -9.77
N LEU A 60 -4.83 16.05 -10.78
CA LEU A 60 -4.99 14.60 -10.93
C LEU A 60 -3.75 13.88 -10.41
N ILE A 61 -3.93 12.98 -9.45
CA ILE A 61 -2.87 12.11 -8.93
C ILE A 61 -3.24 10.66 -9.27
N LEU A 62 -2.36 9.99 -10.00
CA LEU A 62 -2.47 8.56 -10.30
C LEU A 62 -1.46 7.80 -9.45
N ALA A 63 -1.90 6.75 -8.78
CA ALA A 63 -1.05 5.88 -7.97
C ALA A 63 -1.14 4.41 -8.43
N GLY A 64 -0.09 3.66 -8.13
CA GLY A 64 0.01 2.24 -8.46
C GLY A 64 1.45 1.75 -8.44
N TYR A 65 1.64 0.45 -8.66
CA TYR A 65 2.97 -0.16 -8.76
C TYR A 65 3.75 0.36 -9.97
N SER A 66 5.05 0.65 -9.79
CA SER A 66 5.89 1.32 -10.79
C SER A 66 5.86 0.65 -12.17
N ARG A 67 5.95 -0.68 -12.21
CA ARG A 67 5.99 -1.43 -13.48
C ARG A 67 4.65 -1.34 -14.22
N GLU A 68 3.56 -1.53 -13.51
CA GLU A 68 2.19 -1.46 -14.02
C GLU A 68 1.84 -0.03 -14.46
N MET A 69 2.31 0.98 -13.73
CA MET A 69 2.15 2.40 -14.10
C MET A 69 2.97 2.77 -15.34
N ASN A 70 4.20 2.28 -15.47
CA ASN A 70 5.00 2.48 -16.69
C ASN A 70 4.30 1.88 -17.91
N HIS A 71 3.74 0.67 -17.77
CA HIS A 71 2.93 0.08 -18.83
C HIS A 71 1.68 0.92 -19.12
N PHE A 72 0.94 1.33 -18.09
CA PHE A 72 -0.24 2.18 -18.24
C PHE A 72 0.04 3.49 -18.99
N LEU A 73 1.12 4.20 -18.65
CA LEU A 73 1.51 5.44 -19.32
C LEU A 73 1.93 5.21 -20.78
N SER A 74 2.48 4.04 -21.11
CA SER A 74 2.88 3.70 -22.48
C SER A 74 1.72 3.43 -23.44
N LEU A 75 0.51 3.16 -22.91
CA LEU A 75 -0.67 2.81 -23.72
C LEU A 75 -1.27 4.01 -24.47
N ASN A 76 -1.01 5.23 -24.02
CA ASN A 76 -1.49 6.44 -24.69
C ASN A 76 -0.40 7.52 -24.63
N PRO A 77 0.21 7.92 -25.76
CA PRO A 77 1.21 8.99 -25.80
C PRO A 77 0.72 10.32 -25.20
N GLY A 78 -0.59 10.55 -25.24
CA GLY A 78 -1.25 11.66 -24.54
C GLY A 78 -1.00 11.59 -23.04
N LEU A 79 -1.23 10.45 -22.39
CA LEU A 79 -0.98 10.32 -20.95
C LEU A 79 0.47 10.67 -20.59
N GLN A 80 1.45 10.05 -21.22
CA GLN A 80 2.86 10.25 -20.86
C GLN A 80 3.29 11.72 -20.88
N SER A 81 2.81 12.50 -21.85
CA SER A 81 3.17 13.92 -21.99
C SER A 81 2.41 14.86 -21.06
N ARG A 82 1.25 14.44 -20.50
CA ARG A 82 0.45 15.23 -19.55
C ARG A 82 0.77 14.93 -18.08
N PHE A 83 1.66 13.98 -17.79
CA PHE A 83 2.18 13.70 -16.45
C PHE A 83 3.67 14.07 -16.33
N PRO A 84 4.00 15.37 -16.18
CA PRO A 84 5.39 15.82 -16.08
C PRO A 84 6.05 15.45 -14.73
N PHE A 85 5.25 15.17 -13.70
CA PHE A 85 5.73 14.83 -12.36
C PHE A 85 5.51 13.34 -12.09
N ILE A 86 6.59 12.57 -12.12
CA ILE A 86 6.61 11.16 -11.70
C ILE A 86 7.40 11.10 -10.40
N ILE A 87 6.72 10.68 -9.33
CA ILE A 87 7.33 10.48 -8.01
C ILE A 87 7.39 8.98 -7.77
N GLU A 88 8.59 8.44 -7.66
CA GLU A 88 8.82 7.05 -7.34
C GLU A 88 9.09 6.88 -5.83
N PHE A 89 8.32 6.01 -5.20
CA PHE A 89 8.50 5.66 -3.79
C PHE A 89 9.31 4.36 -3.70
N ALA A 90 10.57 4.47 -3.31
CA ALA A 90 11.43 3.32 -3.10
C ALA A 90 11.00 2.49 -1.87
N ASP A 91 11.28 1.19 -1.91
CA ASP A 91 11.08 0.30 -0.78
C ASP A 91 11.91 0.72 0.44
N TYR A 92 11.34 0.59 1.62
CA TYR A 92 12.05 0.88 2.87
C TYR A 92 13.16 -0.14 3.12
N SER A 93 14.32 0.31 3.56
CA SER A 93 15.39 -0.57 4.07
C SER A 93 14.91 -1.35 5.31
N VAL A 94 15.59 -2.46 5.65
CA VAL A 94 15.30 -3.24 6.86
C VAL A 94 15.27 -2.36 8.12
N ASN A 95 16.21 -1.41 8.23
CA ASN A 95 16.27 -0.50 9.37
C ASN A 95 15.06 0.46 9.40
N GLN A 96 14.61 0.96 8.26
CA GLN A 96 13.42 1.79 8.18
C GLN A 96 12.14 1.00 8.50
N LEU A 97 12.05 -0.26 8.05
CA LEU A 97 10.91 -1.15 8.38
C LEU A 97 10.86 -1.45 9.88
N LEU A 98 12.01 -1.71 10.50
CA LEU A 98 12.12 -1.90 11.94
C LEU A 98 11.69 -0.64 12.70
N GLU A 99 12.15 0.54 12.27
CA GLU A 99 11.77 1.82 12.86
C GLU A 99 10.26 2.09 12.75
N ILE A 100 9.66 1.81 11.60
CA ILE A 100 8.20 1.88 11.41
C ILE A 100 7.50 0.95 12.41
N GLY A 101 8.00 -0.28 12.57
CA GLY A 101 7.48 -1.24 13.54
C GLY A 101 7.55 -0.72 14.97
N LYS A 102 8.71 -0.22 15.40
CA LYS A 102 8.91 0.36 16.73
C LYS A 102 7.93 1.50 17.01
N ARG A 103 7.78 2.43 16.07
CA ARG A 103 6.79 3.53 16.18
C ARG A 103 5.37 3.02 16.33
N MET A 104 5.00 1.98 15.57
CA MET A 104 3.68 1.36 15.66
C MET A 104 3.40 0.68 17.02
N TYR A 105 4.42 0.19 17.72
CA TYR A 105 4.27 -0.30 19.09
C TYR A 105 4.18 0.86 20.08
N GLU A 106 5.05 1.87 19.95
CA GLU A 106 5.07 3.05 20.81
C GLU A 106 3.75 3.83 20.77
N GLU A 107 3.18 4.05 19.57
CA GLU A 107 1.86 4.67 19.38
C GLU A 107 0.72 3.91 20.07
N ARG A 108 0.91 2.61 20.33
CA ARG A 108 -0.03 1.73 21.02
C ARG A 108 0.38 1.45 22.48
N GLU A 109 1.37 2.16 23.00
CA GLU A 109 1.90 2.02 24.36
C GLU A 109 2.54 0.65 24.67
N TYR A 110 3.01 -0.06 23.63
CA TYR A 110 3.77 -1.30 23.77
C TYR A 110 5.28 -1.08 23.64
N GLN A 111 6.06 -1.94 24.27
CA GLN A 111 7.53 -1.94 24.26
C GLN A 111 8.04 -3.30 23.80
N LEU A 112 8.90 -3.34 22.77
CA LEU A 112 9.58 -4.59 22.42
C LEU A 112 10.69 -4.90 23.42
N SER A 113 10.80 -6.16 23.80
CA SER A 113 12.04 -6.68 24.38
C SER A 113 13.19 -6.60 23.36
N LYS A 114 14.43 -6.57 23.84
CA LYS A 114 15.62 -6.53 22.96
C LYS A 114 15.69 -7.78 22.07
N GLU A 115 15.31 -8.93 22.60
CA GLU A 115 15.25 -10.22 21.90
C GLU A 115 14.17 -10.19 20.83
N ALA A 116 13.02 -9.58 21.10
CA ALA A 116 11.96 -9.39 20.12
C ALA A 116 12.41 -8.47 18.99
N GLU A 117 13.10 -7.37 19.31
CA GLU A 117 13.66 -6.47 18.31
C GLU A 117 14.65 -7.17 17.38
N TRP A 118 15.58 -7.96 17.94
CA TRP A 118 16.53 -8.74 17.15
C TRP A 118 15.83 -9.75 16.25
N LYS A 119 14.89 -10.53 16.80
CA LYS A 119 14.10 -11.50 16.02
C LYS A 119 13.33 -10.81 14.88
N PHE A 120 12.74 -9.64 15.15
CA PHE A 120 12.02 -8.89 14.13
C PHE A 120 12.95 -8.39 13.02
N ARG A 121 14.12 -7.86 13.38
CA ARG A 121 15.12 -7.41 12.41
C ARG A 121 15.61 -8.55 11.52
N ASP A 122 15.94 -9.69 12.10
CA ASP A 122 16.44 -10.85 11.36
C ASP A 122 15.39 -11.39 10.39
N HIS A 123 14.13 -11.43 10.82
CA HIS A 123 13.01 -11.80 9.95
C HIS A 123 12.81 -10.82 8.79
N LEU A 124 12.83 -9.51 9.06
CA LEU A 124 12.74 -8.49 8.01
C LEU A 124 13.89 -8.60 7.01
N HIS A 125 15.09 -8.95 7.48
CA HIS A 125 16.24 -9.22 6.61
C HIS A 125 16.01 -10.45 5.75
N ALA A 126 15.59 -11.57 6.34
CA ALA A 126 15.32 -12.81 5.61
C ALA A 126 14.26 -12.62 4.51
N VAL A 127 13.14 -11.99 4.86
CA VAL A 127 12.00 -11.78 3.96
C VAL A 127 12.36 -10.81 2.84
N LYS A 128 12.99 -9.67 3.14
CA LYS A 128 13.32 -8.64 2.13
C LYS A 128 14.31 -9.13 1.07
N TYR A 129 15.24 -10.00 1.45
CA TYR A 129 16.25 -10.55 0.54
C TYR A 129 15.89 -11.95 0.02
N SER A 130 14.72 -12.48 0.37
CA SER A 130 14.21 -13.70 -0.22
C SER A 130 13.78 -13.45 -1.66
N SER A 131 14.22 -14.31 -2.59
CA SER A 131 13.90 -14.19 -4.02
C SER A 131 12.43 -14.48 -4.36
N GLN A 132 11.59 -14.77 -3.37
CA GLN A 132 10.21 -15.24 -3.56
C GLN A 132 9.18 -14.10 -3.53
N ILE A 133 9.54 -12.91 -3.04
CA ILE A 133 8.60 -11.80 -2.91
C ILE A 133 8.78 -10.84 -4.07
N THR A 134 7.88 -10.94 -5.04
CA THR A 134 7.84 -10.07 -6.22
C THR A 134 7.33 -8.66 -5.93
N SER A 135 6.65 -8.46 -4.79
CA SER A 135 6.19 -7.15 -4.31
C SER A 135 6.08 -7.16 -2.80
N PHE A 136 7.05 -6.55 -2.11
CA PHE A 136 7.06 -6.48 -0.65
C PHE A 136 6.16 -5.32 -0.19
N SER A 137 5.09 -5.61 0.52
CA SER A 137 4.09 -4.61 0.93
C SER A 137 4.54 -3.62 2.03
N ASN A 138 5.85 -3.54 2.30
CA ASN A 138 6.49 -2.55 3.16
C ASN A 138 5.78 -2.36 4.51
N GLY A 139 5.23 -1.18 4.76
CA GLY A 139 4.56 -0.84 6.01
C GLY A 139 3.33 -1.68 6.30
N ARG A 140 2.64 -2.21 5.28
CA ARG A 140 1.52 -3.14 5.47
C ARG A 140 2.01 -4.46 6.07
N TYR A 141 3.14 -4.98 5.58
CA TYR A 141 3.75 -6.18 6.12
C TYR A 141 4.15 -6.00 7.59
N VAL A 142 4.84 -4.90 7.90
CA VAL A 142 5.24 -4.53 9.27
C VAL A 142 4.01 -4.41 10.18
N ARG A 143 2.96 -3.71 9.74
CA ARG A 143 1.71 -3.56 10.51
C ARG A 143 1.09 -4.91 10.86
N ASN A 144 1.02 -5.84 9.90
CA ASN A 144 0.46 -7.17 10.13
C ASN A 144 1.24 -7.94 11.21
N ILE A 145 2.57 -7.84 11.21
CA ILE A 145 3.42 -8.44 12.25
C ILE A 145 3.11 -7.83 13.62
N VAL A 146 3.06 -6.49 13.70
CA VAL A 146 2.75 -5.77 14.94
C VAL A 146 1.39 -6.22 15.49
N GLU A 147 0.34 -6.20 14.66
CA GLU A 147 -1.01 -6.59 15.06
C GLU A 147 -1.11 -8.07 15.48
N LYS A 148 -0.43 -8.98 14.76
CA LYS A 148 -0.38 -10.41 15.11
C LYS A 148 0.31 -10.59 16.46
N SER A 149 1.44 -9.91 16.69
CA SER A 149 2.21 -10.05 17.92
C SER A 149 1.47 -9.57 19.16
N ILE A 150 0.75 -8.45 19.07
CA ILE A 150 -0.08 -7.93 20.16
C ILE A 150 -1.18 -8.94 20.50
N ARG A 151 -1.80 -9.55 19.48
CA ARG A 151 -2.79 -10.61 19.70
C ARG A 151 -2.17 -11.83 20.38
N THR A 152 -0.98 -12.26 19.94
CA THR A 152 -0.28 -13.40 20.54
C THR A 152 0.10 -13.12 22.00
N GLN A 153 0.61 -11.93 22.30
CA GLN A 153 0.91 -11.51 23.67
C GLN A 153 -0.33 -11.57 24.56
N ALA A 154 -1.46 -11.04 24.08
CA ALA A 154 -2.72 -11.11 24.83
C ALA A 154 -3.15 -12.55 25.13
N MET A 155 -3.00 -13.47 24.15
CA MET A 155 -3.32 -14.89 24.35
C MET A 155 -2.35 -15.55 25.34
N ARG A 156 -1.06 -15.22 25.31
CA ARG A 156 -0.06 -15.71 26.27
C ARG A 156 -0.40 -15.28 27.69
N LEU A 157 -0.68 -14.00 27.90
CA LEU A 157 -1.00 -13.48 29.25
C LEU A 157 -2.30 -14.08 29.82
N LEU A 158 -3.29 -14.37 28.96
CA LEU A 158 -4.50 -15.07 29.38
C LEU A 158 -4.24 -16.51 29.87
N GLN A 159 -3.14 -17.13 29.43
CA GLN A 159 -2.77 -18.49 29.84
C GLN A 159 -1.86 -18.51 31.08
N GLU A 160 -1.13 -17.43 31.36
CA GLU A 160 -0.12 -17.39 32.42
C GLU A 160 -0.69 -17.14 33.82
N ASP A 161 -1.99 -16.82 33.98
CA ASP A 161 -2.76 -16.57 35.24
C ASP A 161 -2.17 -15.53 36.24
N THR A 162 -0.90 -15.17 36.09
CA THR A 162 -0.15 -14.19 36.87
C THR A 162 0.76 -13.41 35.93
N TYR A 163 0.56 -12.10 35.88
CA TYR A 163 1.35 -11.15 35.09
C TYR A 163 1.39 -9.80 35.80
N ASP A 164 2.43 -9.01 35.54
CA ASP A 164 2.58 -7.66 36.08
C ASP A 164 2.31 -6.57 35.02
N LYS A 165 2.52 -5.31 35.40
CA LYS A 165 2.34 -4.18 34.48
C LYS A 165 3.34 -4.20 33.31
N HIS A 166 4.56 -4.67 33.52
CA HIS A 166 5.58 -4.77 32.47
C HIS A 166 5.19 -5.81 31.44
N ASP A 167 4.59 -6.92 31.87
CA ASP A 167 4.08 -7.97 30.98
C ASP A 167 2.96 -7.45 30.07
N LEU A 168 2.06 -6.62 30.60
CA LEU A 168 0.93 -6.04 29.84
C LEU A 168 1.38 -5.13 28.70
N ILE A 169 2.50 -4.43 28.86
CA ILE A 169 3.05 -3.49 27.87
C ILE A 169 4.21 -4.10 27.07
N GLY A 170 4.74 -5.24 27.49
CA GLY A 170 5.92 -5.88 26.91
C GLY A 170 5.56 -6.88 25.80
N ILE A 171 6.18 -6.72 24.64
CA ILE A 171 6.15 -7.68 23.53
C ILE A 171 7.47 -8.46 23.54
N SER A 172 7.36 -9.76 23.84
CA SER A 172 8.49 -10.68 23.92
C SER A 172 8.76 -11.36 22.58
N SER A 173 9.95 -11.96 22.44
CA SER A 173 10.34 -12.65 21.20
C SER A 173 9.43 -13.83 20.84
N ILE A 174 8.77 -14.44 21.83
CA ILE A 174 7.77 -15.50 21.61
C ILE A 174 6.47 -14.96 21.00
N ASP A 175 6.13 -13.70 21.25
CA ASP A 175 4.90 -13.09 20.74
C ASP A 175 5.00 -12.80 19.23
N LEU A 176 6.22 -12.67 18.72
CA LEU A 176 6.50 -12.59 17.28
C LEU A 176 6.38 -13.97 16.62
N MET A 177 5.16 -14.41 16.33
CA MET A 177 4.85 -15.63 15.57
C MET A 177 5.07 -15.43 14.07
N LEU A 178 6.35 -15.29 13.73
CA LEU A 178 6.86 -15.10 12.37
C LEU A 178 7.00 -16.50 11.74
N GLU A 179 5.92 -16.97 11.12
CA GLU A 179 5.99 -18.15 10.27
C GLU A 179 6.79 -17.82 9.01
N GLU A 180 7.66 -18.73 8.57
CA GLU A 180 8.03 -18.76 7.16
C GLU A 180 6.72 -19.02 6.41
N GLU A 181 6.23 -18.04 5.67
CA GLU A 181 5.08 -18.21 4.80
C GLU A 181 5.44 -19.24 3.72
N THR A 182 5.39 -20.54 4.03
CA THR A 182 5.27 -21.61 3.05
C THR A 182 3.89 -21.46 2.43
N HIS A 183 3.77 -20.61 1.43
CA HIS A 183 2.57 -20.57 0.62
C HIS A 183 2.52 -21.86 -0.21
N SER A 184 1.48 -22.64 0.04
CA SER A 184 1.01 -23.64 -0.91
C SER A 184 0.80 -22.99 -2.27
N THR A 185 1.31 -23.69 -3.28
CA THR A 185 1.13 -23.51 -4.73
C THR A 185 -0.21 -22.99 -5.18
#